data_AF-A0A961CB79-F1
#
_entry.id   AF-A0A961CB79-F1
#
_cell.length_a   1.000
_cell.length_b   1.000
_cell.length_c   1.000
_cell.angle_alpha   90.00
_cell.angle_beta   90.00
_cell.angle_gamma   90.00
#
_symmetry.space_group_name_H-M   'P 1'
#
loop_
_entity.id
_entity.type
_entity.pdbx_description
1 polymer ?
#
loop_
_entity_poly.entity_id
_entity_poly.type
_entity_poly.pdbx_seq_one_letter_code
_entity_poly.pdbx_strand_id
1 'polypeptide(L)'
;VRRRFLPALLVAALALGACSAEPSPGEASGDAAGTTTTAPPLPDGAVLVVDGVTVDRATFDAELAQIAQNQAYLDARTAGRNGTPLVVFRPDAPGTSVPGDLADDFVVEFLNERVSFILAGQELARRGGAVTEADRADALALLTQAGLTSEVLDGFGSYRDVLVEGEATVLALSRTLLGESPEQIVDDLYAEVRSQLELVACVDHIVQVAGAADGTGTDEQYAQARAGIDAAASRLAAGEDFG
;
A
#
# COMPACT_ATOMS: atom_id res chain seq x y z
N VAL A 1 -0.33 -22.25 9.38
CA VAL A 1 -1.30 -21.13 9.38
C VAL A 1 -0.56 -19.86 8.95
N ARG A 2 -0.41 -19.64 7.63
CA ARG A 2 0.30 -18.48 7.09
C ARG A 2 -0.68 -17.32 6.97
N ARG A 3 -0.58 -16.34 7.86
CA ARG A 3 -1.33 -15.07 7.75
C ARG A 3 -0.67 -14.25 6.65
N ARG A 4 -1.38 -14.03 5.55
CA ARG A 4 -0.96 -13.12 4.48
C ARG A 4 -0.92 -11.71 5.08
N PHE A 5 0.26 -11.11 5.03
CA PHE A 5 0.49 -9.71 5.36
C PHE A 5 -0.28 -8.85 4.36
N LEU A 6 -1.02 -7.85 4.87
CA LEU A 6 -1.66 -6.83 4.03
C LEU A 6 -0.59 -6.14 3.18
N PRO A 7 -0.69 -6.14 1.85
CA PRO A 7 -0.13 -5.04 1.09
C PRO A 7 -1.00 -3.81 1.37
N ALA A 8 -0.38 -2.64 1.32
CA ALA A 8 -1.06 -1.36 1.25
C ALA A 8 -2.34 -1.47 0.39
N LEU A 9 -3.42 -0.88 0.90
CA LEU A 9 -4.62 -0.56 0.13
C LEU A 9 -4.21 -0.14 -1.29
N LEU A 10 -4.91 -0.70 -2.26
CA LEU A 10 -4.66 -0.77 -3.69
C LEU A 10 -4.70 0.63 -4.35
N VAL A 11 -3.89 1.58 -3.88
CA VAL A 11 -3.67 2.92 -4.46
C VAL A 11 -2.33 2.98 -5.20
N ALA A 12 -1.48 1.95 -5.10
CA ALA A 12 -0.16 1.94 -5.70
C ALA A 12 -0.10 1.57 -7.21
N ALA A 13 -1.21 1.26 -7.88
CA ALA A 13 -1.18 0.76 -9.26
C ALA A 13 -1.63 1.76 -10.35
N LEU A 14 -2.07 2.98 -10.00
CA LEU A 14 -2.43 4.01 -10.98
C LEU A 14 -1.72 5.34 -10.69
N ALA A 15 -0.43 5.27 -10.38
CA ALA A 15 0.48 6.37 -10.67
C ALA A 15 0.69 6.42 -12.20
N LEU A 16 -0.30 7.00 -12.90
CA LEU A 16 -0.17 7.42 -14.30
C LEU A 16 1.01 8.39 -14.42
N GLY A 17 2.14 7.85 -14.87
CA GLY A 17 3.07 8.49 -15.80
C GLY A 17 3.41 9.96 -15.55
N ALA A 18 4.08 10.27 -14.43
CA ALA A 18 5.10 11.30 -14.48
C ALA A 18 6.36 10.66 -15.07
N CYS A 19 6.51 10.74 -16.39
CA CYS A 19 7.81 10.54 -17.05
C CYS A 19 8.77 11.61 -16.49
N SER A 20 9.46 11.29 -15.41
CA SER A 20 10.69 12.00 -15.05
C SER A 20 11.75 11.59 -16.06
N ALA A 21 11.88 12.40 -17.11
CA ALA A 21 13.07 12.37 -17.94
C ALA A 21 14.27 12.65 -17.02
N GLU A 22 15.18 11.69 -16.89
CA GLU A 22 16.46 11.90 -16.23
C GLU A 22 17.18 13.07 -16.93
N PRO A 23 17.61 14.12 -16.20
CA PRO A 23 18.43 15.15 -16.82
C PRO A 23 19.82 14.55 -17.08
N SER A 24 20.17 14.48 -18.36
CA SER A 24 21.52 14.19 -18.83
C SER A 24 22.53 15.13 -18.15
N PRO A 25 23.68 14.64 -17.67
CA PRO A 25 24.66 15.49 -16.99
C PRO A 25 25.48 16.23 -18.05
N GLY A 26 25.05 17.43 -18.41
CA GLY A 26 25.81 18.27 -19.31
C GLY A 26 25.21 19.65 -19.48
N GLU A 27 26.03 20.67 -19.17
CA GLU A 27 25.92 22.06 -19.62
C GLU A 27 25.30 23.09 -18.65
N ALA A 28 26.24 23.73 -17.94
CA ALA A 28 26.39 25.19 -17.78
C ALA A 28 25.22 26.01 -17.23
N SER A 29 25.40 26.39 -15.96
CA SER A 29 25.12 27.70 -15.36
C SER A 29 24.44 28.76 -16.25
N GLY A 30 23.17 29.01 -15.97
CA GLY A 30 22.47 30.24 -16.33
C GLY A 30 21.50 30.60 -15.21
N ASP A 31 21.65 31.80 -14.64
CA ASP A 31 20.78 32.38 -13.61
C ASP A 31 19.29 32.24 -13.96
N ALA A 32 18.60 31.30 -13.31
CA ALA A 32 17.15 31.26 -13.29
C ALA A 32 16.69 31.90 -11.97
N ALA A 33 16.23 33.16 -12.06
CA ALA A 33 15.46 33.80 -11.02
C ALA A 33 14.22 32.94 -10.75
N GLY A 34 14.29 32.10 -9.71
CA GLY A 34 13.20 31.24 -9.28
C GLY A 34 12.04 32.09 -8.79
N THR A 35 11.05 32.30 -9.65
CA THR A 35 9.71 32.67 -9.22
C THR A 35 9.17 31.54 -8.36
N THR A 36 9.24 31.72 -7.04
CA THR A 36 8.48 30.93 -6.08
C THR A 36 7.00 31.17 -6.36
N THR A 37 6.40 30.31 -7.20
CA THR A 37 4.95 30.31 -7.39
C THR A 37 4.35 29.83 -6.07
N THR A 38 3.97 30.78 -5.22
CA THR A 38 3.22 30.48 -4.00
C THR A 38 1.89 29.88 -4.43
N ALA A 39 1.56 28.69 -3.92
CA ALA A 39 0.25 28.10 -4.14
C ALA A 39 -0.83 29.12 -3.74
N PRO A 40 -1.93 29.24 -4.51
CA PRO A 40 -3.02 30.14 -4.14
C PRO A 40 -3.51 29.81 -2.73
N PRO A 41 -3.91 30.83 -1.93
CA PRO A 41 -4.45 30.59 -0.61
C PRO A 41 -5.69 29.70 -0.71
N LEU A 42 -5.82 28.74 0.22
CA LEU A 42 -7.01 27.90 0.31
C LEU A 42 -8.23 28.78 0.63
N PRO A 43 -9.41 28.44 0.10
CA PRO A 43 -10.67 29.06 0.53
C PRO A 43 -10.86 28.96 2.04
N ASP A 44 -11.55 29.94 2.62
CA ASP A 44 -11.88 29.94 4.04
C ASP A 44 -12.62 28.64 4.43
N GLY A 45 -12.14 27.98 5.49
CA GLY A 45 -12.69 26.71 5.98
C GLY A 45 -12.23 25.45 5.24
N ALA A 46 -11.43 25.55 4.18
CA ALA A 46 -10.91 24.37 3.48
C ALA A 46 -9.66 23.79 4.16
N VAL A 47 -9.55 22.46 4.23
CA VAL A 47 -8.27 21.77 4.52
C VAL A 47 -7.51 21.44 3.23
N LEU A 48 -8.23 21.25 2.13
CA LEU A 48 -7.69 20.88 0.83
C LEU A 48 -8.64 21.29 -0.30
N VAL A 49 -8.09 21.63 -1.46
CA VAL A 49 -8.84 21.77 -2.73
C VAL A 49 -8.13 20.96 -3.82
N VAL A 50 -8.86 20.08 -4.49
CA VAL A 50 -8.36 19.25 -5.61
C VAL A 50 -9.28 19.45 -6.81
N ASP A 51 -8.79 20.10 -7.86
CA ASP A 51 -9.53 20.35 -9.11
C ASP A 51 -10.96 20.88 -8.90
N GLY A 52 -11.09 21.84 -7.98
CA GLY A 52 -12.36 22.50 -7.65
C GLY A 52 -13.23 21.77 -6.63
N VAL A 53 -12.83 20.57 -6.17
CA VAL A 53 -13.46 19.88 -5.04
C VAL A 53 -12.80 20.34 -3.75
N THR A 54 -13.60 20.88 -2.84
CA THR A 54 -13.15 21.37 -1.53
C THR A 54 -13.43 20.33 -0.46
N VAL A 55 -12.41 20.00 0.34
CA VAL A 55 -12.58 19.26 1.61
C VAL A 55 -12.69 20.27 2.74
N ASP A 56 -13.85 20.27 3.41
CA ASP A 56 -14.12 21.13 4.56
C ASP A 56 -13.29 20.70 5.77
N ARG A 57 -12.65 21.68 6.43
CA ARG A 57 -11.77 21.45 7.56
C ARG A 57 -12.53 20.94 8.77
N ALA A 58 -13.68 21.52 9.11
CA ALA A 58 -14.41 21.12 10.31
C ALA A 58 -14.90 19.68 10.21
N THR A 59 -15.34 19.28 9.03
CA THR A 59 -15.76 17.90 8.72
C THR A 59 -14.57 16.95 8.81
N PHE A 60 -13.45 17.28 8.15
CA PHE A 60 -12.25 16.44 8.16
C PHE A 60 -11.67 16.29 9.57
N ASP A 61 -11.61 17.38 10.34
CA ASP A 61 -11.16 17.38 11.72
C ASP A 61 -12.05 16.49 12.61
N ALA A 62 -13.36 16.51 12.41
CA ALA A 62 -14.29 15.64 13.13
C ALA A 62 -14.12 14.16 12.77
N GLU A 63 -13.87 13.85 11.50
CA GLU A 63 -13.57 12.49 11.04
C GLU A 63 -12.27 11.97 11.65
N LEU A 64 -11.20 12.76 11.62
CA LEU A 64 -9.93 12.41 12.26
C LEU A 64 -10.10 12.18 13.77
N ALA A 65 -10.90 13.00 14.45
CA ALA A 65 -11.18 12.83 15.86
C ALA A 65 -11.93 11.52 16.14
N GLN A 66 -12.86 11.10 15.28
CA GLN A 66 -13.57 9.82 15.39
C GLN A 66 -12.61 8.64 15.17
N ILE A 67 -11.78 8.70 14.13
CA ILE A 67 -10.77 7.67 13.83
C ILE A 67 -9.77 7.53 14.99
N ALA A 68 -9.29 8.66 15.53
CA ALA A 68 -8.38 8.68 16.67
C ALA A 68 -8.96 8.05 17.94
N GLN A 69 -10.30 7.97 18.06
CA GLN A 69 -11.01 7.36 19.17
C GLN A 69 -11.49 5.92 18.88
N ASN A 70 -11.32 5.44 17.65
CA ASN A 70 -11.77 4.12 17.23
C ASN A 70 -10.76 3.05 17.69
N GLN A 71 -10.91 2.57 18.92
CA GLN A 71 -9.98 1.60 19.50
C GLN A 71 -9.87 0.31 18.66
N ALA A 72 -10.98 -0.17 18.10
CA ALA A 72 -10.97 -1.35 17.24
C ALA A 72 -10.08 -1.16 16.01
N TYR A 73 -10.11 0.03 15.39
CA TYR A 73 -9.21 0.39 14.29
C TYR A 73 -7.75 0.44 14.74
N LEU A 74 -7.48 1.10 15.88
CA LEU A 74 -6.12 1.23 16.42
C LEU A 74 -5.52 -0.13 16.76
N ASP A 75 -6.30 -1.03 17.35
CA ASP A 75 -5.90 -2.39 17.67
C ASP A 75 -5.62 -3.20 16.39
N ALA A 76 -6.51 -3.11 15.39
CA ALA A 76 -6.32 -3.77 14.10
C ALA A 76 -5.05 -3.29 13.38
N ARG A 77 -4.79 -1.98 13.35
CA ARG A 77 -3.56 -1.40 12.76
C ARG A 77 -2.31 -1.84 13.53
N THR A 78 -2.37 -1.85 14.85
CA THR A 78 -1.26 -2.31 15.71
C THR A 78 -0.93 -3.77 15.45
N ALA A 79 -1.95 -4.64 15.39
CA ALA A 79 -1.78 -6.04 15.07
C ALA A 79 -1.17 -6.26 13.67
N GLY A 80 -1.58 -5.46 12.68
CA GLY A 80 -1.05 -5.49 11.32
C GLY A 80 0.41 -5.03 11.20
N ARG A 81 0.93 -4.26 12.16
CA ARG A 81 2.30 -3.72 12.19
C ARG A 81 3.22 -4.47 13.15
N ASN A 82 3.04 -5.78 13.27
CA ASN A 82 3.82 -6.64 14.20
C ASN A 82 3.80 -6.13 15.64
N GLY A 83 2.67 -5.53 16.07
CA GLY A 83 2.50 -5.00 17.42
C GLY A 83 3.02 -3.57 17.62
N THR A 84 3.53 -2.89 16.59
CA THR A 84 3.92 -1.49 16.69
C THR A 84 2.68 -0.60 16.62
N PRO A 85 2.36 0.19 17.66
CA PRO A 85 1.16 1.03 17.67
C PRO A 85 1.22 2.12 16.59
N LEU A 86 0.03 2.52 16.12
CA LEU A 86 -0.10 3.71 15.28
C LEU A 86 0.16 4.96 16.13
N VAL A 87 1.04 5.85 15.65
CA VAL A 87 1.25 7.16 16.28
C VAL A 87 0.13 8.08 15.84
N VAL A 88 -0.85 8.30 16.73
CA VAL A 88 -2.02 9.13 16.45
C VAL A 88 -1.78 10.59 16.86
N PHE A 89 -1.06 10.82 17.96
CA PHE A 89 -0.83 12.13 18.54
C PHE A 89 0.63 12.55 18.42
N ARG A 90 0.87 13.86 18.33
CA ARG A 90 2.22 14.42 18.39
C ARG A 90 2.85 14.10 19.77
N PRO A 91 4.16 13.86 19.85
CA PRO A 91 4.82 13.57 21.13
C PRO A 91 4.72 14.70 22.17
N ASP A 92 4.55 15.94 21.72
CA ASP A 92 4.47 17.15 22.53
C ASP A 92 3.03 17.63 22.81
N ALA A 93 2.04 16.91 22.27
CA ALA A 93 0.63 17.24 22.46
C ALA A 93 0.05 16.57 23.73
N PRO A 94 -0.99 17.16 24.35
CA PRO A 94 -1.68 16.55 25.49
C PRO A 94 -2.45 15.25 25.14
N GLY A 95 -2.40 14.80 23.89
CA GLY A 95 -2.98 13.52 23.44
C GLY A 95 -4.49 13.57 23.33
N THR A 96 -5.05 14.75 23.07
CA THR A 96 -6.49 14.90 22.87
C THR A 96 -6.85 14.73 21.40
N SER A 97 -8.06 14.29 21.08
CA SER A 97 -8.55 14.21 19.68
C SER A 97 -8.85 15.57 19.05
N VAL A 98 -8.19 16.63 19.52
CA VAL A 98 -8.28 17.98 18.97
C VAL A 98 -7.31 18.06 17.78
N PRO A 99 -7.66 18.71 16.65
CA PRO A 99 -6.86 18.69 15.43
C PRO A 99 -5.39 19.13 15.61
N GLY A 100 -5.11 20.04 16.54
CA GLY A 100 -3.75 20.50 16.84
C GLY A 100 -2.85 19.48 17.53
N ASP A 101 -3.43 18.40 18.07
CA ASP A 101 -2.72 17.38 18.83
C ASP A 101 -2.37 16.15 17.99
N LEU A 102 -2.95 16.02 16.79
CA LEU A 102 -2.76 14.87 15.91
C LEU A 102 -1.37 14.90 15.26
N ALA A 103 -0.76 13.73 15.13
CA ALA A 103 0.52 13.57 14.45
C ALA A 103 0.41 13.95 12.97
N ASP A 104 1.41 14.67 12.44
CA ASP A 104 1.38 15.13 11.05
C ASP A 104 1.25 13.96 10.07
N ASP A 105 1.97 12.85 10.30
CA ASP A 105 1.88 11.63 9.47
C ASP A 105 0.48 11.00 9.49
N PHE A 106 -0.20 11.05 10.64
CA PHE A 106 -1.57 10.55 10.77
C PHE A 106 -2.53 11.40 9.94
N VAL A 107 -2.44 12.74 10.05
CA VAL A 107 -3.26 13.67 9.26
C VAL A 107 -3.00 13.50 7.76
N VAL A 108 -1.73 13.40 7.36
CA VAL A 108 -1.30 13.27 5.96
C VAL A 108 -1.78 11.96 5.34
N GLU A 109 -1.80 10.86 6.09
CA GLU A 109 -2.34 9.58 5.61
C GLU A 109 -3.78 9.73 5.10
N PHE A 110 -4.67 10.33 5.90
CA PHE A 110 -6.08 10.50 5.53
C PHE A 110 -6.28 11.58 4.46
N LEU A 111 -5.44 12.63 4.43
CA LEU A 111 -5.48 13.61 3.34
C LEU A 111 -5.09 12.96 2.00
N ASN A 112 -4.05 12.12 1.98
CA ASN A 112 -3.64 11.42 0.76
C ASN A 112 -4.71 10.45 0.27
N GLU A 113 -5.38 9.76 1.19
CA GLU A 113 -6.53 8.91 0.86
C GLU A 113 -7.67 9.73 0.23
N ARG A 114 -8.02 10.88 0.83
CA ARG A 114 -9.02 11.81 0.27
C ARG A 114 -8.68 12.30 -1.13
N VAL A 115 -7.43 12.74 -1.35
CA VAL A 115 -6.95 13.16 -2.67
C VAL A 115 -7.14 12.04 -3.68
N SER A 116 -6.75 10.81 -3.32
CA SER A 116 -6.83 9.65 -4.19
C SER A 116 -8.27 9.34 -4.61
N PHE A 117 -9.22 9.38 -3.67
CA PHE A 117 -10.64 9.18 -3.98
C PHE A 117 -11.22 10.29 -4.85
N ILE A 118 -10.87 11.56 -4.59
CA ILE A 118 -11.34 12.69 -5.40
C ILE A 118 -10.84 12.55 -6.85
N LEU A 119 -9.55 12.28 -7.03
CA LEU A 119 -8.95 12.11 -8.36
C LEU A 119 -9.53 10.91 -9.10
N ALA A 120 -9.74 9.78 -8.41
CA ALA A 120 -10.38 8.61 -8.99
C ALA A 120 -11.82 8.92 -9.44
N GLY A 121 -12.58 9.67 -8.63
CA GLY A 121 -13.96 10.07 -8.96
C GLY A 121 -14.04 11.00 -10.16
N GLN A 122 -13.13 11.97 -10.23
CA GLN A 122 -13.02 12.88 -11.38
C GLN A 122 -12.66 12.12 -12.66
N GLU A 123 -11.71 11.19 -12.59
CA GLU A 123 -11.32 10.38 -13.74
C GLU A 123 -12.45 9.44 -14.19
N LEU A 124 -13.16 8.82 -13.25
CA LEU A 124 -14.33 7.99 -13.53
C LEU A 124 -15.42 8.80 -14.24
N ALA A 125 -15.74 9.99 -13.72
CA ALA A 125 -16.72 10.90 -14.31
C ALA A 125 -16.28 11.40 -15.70
N ARG A 126 -14.99 11.74 -15.88
CA ARG A 126 -14.43 12.15 -17.18
C ARG A 126 -14.58 11.06 -18.24
N ARG A 127 -14.56 9.78 -17.82
CA ARG A 127 -14.79 8.61 -18.68
C ARG A 127 -16.26 8.27 -18.88
N GLY A 128 -17.18 9.03 -18.28
CA GLY A 128 -18.62 8.77 -18.34
C GLY A 128 -19.09 7.62 -17.44
N GLY A 129 -18.24 7.16 -16.52
CA GLY A 129 -18.61 6.17 -15.51
C GLY A 129 -19.25 6.81 -14.28
N ALA A 130 -19.87 5.98 -13.46
CA ALA A 130 -20.43 6.35 -12.17
C ALA A 130 -20.36 5.17 -11.20
N VAL A 131 -20.30 5.46 -9.91
CA VAL A 131 -20.37 4.43 -8.85
C VAL A 131 -21.79 3.87 -8.78
N THR A 132 -21.90 2.55 -8.82
CA THR A 132 -23.15 1.82 -8.66
C THR A 132 -23.31 1.27 -7.24
N GLU A 133 -24.50 0.80 -6.90
CA GLU A 133 -24.73 0.15 -5.60
C GLU A 133 -23.98 -1.19 -5.46
N ALA A 134 -23.77 -1.90 -6.57
CA ALA A 134 -22.95 -3.10 -6.58
C ALA A 134 -21.51 -2.77 -6.19
N ASP A 135 -20.98 -1.63 -6.66
CA ASP A 135 -19.61 -1.22 -6.36
C ASP A 135 -19.42 -0.87 -4.88
N ARG A 136 -20.45 -0.28 -4.25
CA ARG A 136 -20.45 -0.04 -2.80
C ARG A 136 -20.49 -1.34 -2.00
N ALA A 137 -21.28 -2.31 -2.45
CA ALA A 137 -21.34 -3.61 -1.81
C ALA A 137 -19.99 -4.36 -1.93
N ASP A 138 -19.38 -4.32 -3.11
CA ASP A 138 -18.06 -4.92 -3.36
C ASP A 138 -16.96 -4.22 -2.55
N ALA A 139 -16.98 -2.88 -2.49
CA ALA A 139 -16.09 -2.10 -1.66
C ALA A 139 -16.20 -2.48 -0.17
N LEU A 140 -17.42 -2.58 0.35
CA LEU A 140 -17.65 -3.01 1.72
C LEU A 140 -17.13 -4.43 1.99
N ALA A 141 -17.30 -5.34 1.03
CA ALA A 141 -16.77 -6.69 1.11
C ALA A 141 -15.23 -6.70 1.12
N LEU A 142 -14.58 -5.88 0.29
CA LEU A 142 -13.12 -5.76 0.26
C LEU A 142 -12.56 -5.16 1.55
N LEU A 143 -13.18 -4.10 2.07
CA LEU A 143 -12.81 -3.50 3.35
C LEU A 143 -12.90 -4.53 4.48
N THR A 144 -13.98 -5.33 4.49
CA THR A 144 -14.15 -6.42 5.47
C THR A 144 -13.08 -7.50 5.32
N GLN A 145 -12.74 -7.90 4.10
CA GLN A 145 -11.66 -8.86 3.81
C GLN A 145 -10.28 -8.32 4.20
N ALA A 146 -10.07 -7.02 4.08
CA ALA A 146 -8.87 -6.33 4.56
C ALA A 146 -8.79 -6.24 6.10
N GLY A 147 -9.80 -6.75 6.80
CA GLY A 147 -9.81 -6.84 8.26
C GLY A 147 -10.49 -5.65 8.95
N LEU A 148 -11.15 -4.75 8.21
CA LEU A 148 -12.04 -3.76 8.80
C LEU A 148 -13.35 -4.43 9.18
N THR A 149 -13.45 -4.86 10.43
CA THR A 149 -14.69 -5.45 10.96
C THR A 149 -15.82 -4.42 10.97
N SER A 150 -17.06 -4.89 11.14
CA SER A 150 -18.21 -3.98 11.30
C SER A 150 -18.01 -2.99 12.44
N GLU A 151 -17.39 -3.41 13.55
CA GLU A 151 -17.06 -2.55 14.68
C GLU A 151 -16.07 -1.43 14.29
N VAL A 152 -15.03 -1.77 13.53
CA VAL A 152 -14.09 -0.77 12.97
C VAL A 152 -14.82 0.21 12.08
N LEU A 153 -15.64 -0.28 11.15
CA LEU A 153 -16.36 0.56 10.19
C LEU A 153 -17.42 1.46 10.86
N ASP A 154 -18.13 0.95 11.87
CA ASP A 154 -19.11 1.72 12.62
C ASP A 154 -18.41 2.81 13.46
N GLY A 155 -17.22 2.52 14.00
CA GLY A 155 -16.40 3.47 14.75
C GLY A 155 -15.82 4.63 13.92
N PHE A 156 -15.87 4.56 12.58
CA PHE A 156 -15.48 5.65 11.69
C PHE A 156 -16.53 6.76 11.54
N GLY A 157 -17.77 6.53 12.00
CA GLY A 157 -18.85 7.52 11.87
C GLY A 157 -19.05 7.98 10.42
N SER A 158 -19.00 9.29 10.16
CA SER A 158 -19.20 9.83 8.80
C SER A 158 -18.07 9.45 7.84
N TYR A 159 -16.89 9.11 8.36
CA TYR A 159 -15.77 8.67 7.53
C TYR A 159 -16.02 7.30 6.88
N ARG A 160 -16.95 6.50 7.42
CA ARG A 160 -17.33 5.23 6.80
C ARG A 160 -17.84 5.42 5.38
N ASP A 161 -18.73 6.38 5.16
CA ASP A 161 -19.35 6.61 3.85
C ASP A 161 -18.31 7.08 2.82
N VAL A 162 -17.34 7.86 3.29
CA VAL A 162 -16.19 8.33 2.51
C VAL A 162 -15.34 7.17 2.05
N LEU A 163 -15.01 6.27 2.97
CA LEU A 163 -14.17 5.12 2.70
C LEU A 163 -14.86 4.15 1.74
N VAL A 164 -16.15 3.88 1.96
CA VAL A 164 -16.94 2.99 1.09
C VAL A 164 -17.13 3.59 -0.30
N GLU A 165 -17.52 4.86 -0.41
CA GLU A 165 -17.72 5.52 -1.71
C GLU A 165 -16.38 5.68 -2.46
N GLY A 166 -15.30 5.99 -1.74
CA GLY A 166 -13.96 6.11 -2.28
C GLY A 166 -13.44 4.80 -2.86
N GLU A 167 -13.53 3.72 -2.10
CA GLU A 167 -13.13 2.39 -2.57
C GLU A 167 -14.03 1.92 -3.73
N ALA A 168 -15.34 2.16 -3.65
CA ALA A 168 -16.27 1.86 -4.75
C ALA A 168 -15.92 2.64 -6.03
N THR A 169 -15.49 3.89 -5.89
CA THR A 169 -14.99 4.73 -6.98
C THR A 169 -13.74 4.14 -7.62
N VAL A 170 -12.78 3.69 -6.82
CA VAL A 170 -11.55 3.04 -7.30
C VAL A 170 -11.88 1.74 -8.04
N LEU A 171 -12.80 0.92 -7.53
CA LEU A 171 -13.27 -0.30 -8.20
C LEU A 171 -14.00 -0.01 -9.51
N ALA A 172 -14.87 1.00 -9.53
CA ALA A 172 -15.57 1.39 -10.75
C ALA A 172 -14.59 1.91 -11.80
N LEU A 173 -13.60 2.71 -11.39
CA LEU A 173 -12.55 3.20 -12.26
C LEU A 173 -11.65 2.08 -12.78
N SER A 174 -11.22 1.15 -11.93
CA SER A 174 -10.36 0.04 -12.34
C SER A 174 -11.03 -0.83 -13.40
N ARG A 175 -12.31 -1.20 -13.24
CA ARG A 175 -13.07 -1.90 -14.27
C ARG A 175 -13.20 -1.09 -15.56
N THR A 176 -13.41 0.23 -15.45
CA THR A 176 -13.48 1.12 -16.63
C THR A 176 -12.14 1.19 -17.38
N LEU A 177 -11.02 1.14 -16.67
CA LEU A 177 -9.67 1.19 -17.25
C LEU A 177 -9.24 -0.13 -17.86
N LEU A 178 -9.56 -1.24 -17.18
CA LEU A 178 -9.14 -2.57 -17.59
C LEU A 178 -10.05 -3.17 -18.66
N GLY A 179 -11.29 -2.67 -18.78
CA GLY A 179 -12.28 -3.21 -19.72
C GLY A 179 -12.81 -4.61 -19.36
N GLU A 180 -12.23 -5.24 -18.34
CA GLU A 180 -12.49 -6.58 -17.83
C GLU A 180 -12.51 -6.55 -16.29
N SER A 181 -13.22 -7.50 -15.66
CA SER A 181 -13.21 -7.59 -14.19
C SER A 181 -11.85 -8.09 -13.68
N PRO A 182 -11.44 -7.73 -12.44
CA PRO A 182 -10.21 -8.27 -11.84
C PRO A 182 -10.14 -9.80 -11.82
N GLU A 183 -11.29 -10.47 -11.71
CA GLU A 183 -11.39 -11.93 -11.79
C GLU A 183 -11.05 -12.47 -13.17
N GLN A 184 -11.50 -11.81 -14.25
CA GLN A 184 -11.12 -12.15 -15.62
C GLN A 184 -9.62 -11.97 -15.85
N ILE A 185 -9.03 -10.89 -15.34
CA ILE A 185 -7.58 -10.65 -15.45
C ILE A 185 -6.79 -11.72 -14.69
N VAL A 186 -7.25 -12.13 -13.50
CA VAL A 186 -6.60 -13.21 -12.73
C VAL A 186 -6.75 -14.55 -13.42
N ASP A 187 -7.92 -14.85 -14.00
CA ASP A 187 -8.14 -16.09 -14.75
C ASP A 187 -7.33 -16.14 -16.04
N ASP A 188 -7.22 -15.03 -16.77
CA ASP A 188 -6.42 -14.90 -17.99
C ASP A 188 -4.93 -14.96 -17.69
N LEU A 189 -4.48 -14.25 -16.64
CA LEU A 189 -3.10 -14.35 -16.16
C LEU A 189 -2.80 -15.79 -15.72
N TYR A 190 -3.69 -16.41 -14.94
CA TYR A 190 -3.53 -17.80 -14.52
C TYR A 190 -3.47 -18.73 -15.73
N ALA A 191 -4.32 -18.56 -16.74
CA ALA A 191 -4.29 -19.35 -17.97
C ALA A 191 -3.00 -19.15 -18.77
N GLU A 192 -2.45 -17.93 -18.82
CA GLU A 192 -1.21 -17.59 -19.50
C GLU A 192 0.01 -18.18 -18.78
N VAL A 193 0.10 -18.04 -17.46
CA VAL A 193 1.22 -18.58 -16.66
C VAL A 193 1.00 -20.01 -16.18
N ARG A 194 -0.15 -20.64 -16.46
CA ARG A 194 -0.46 -22.03 -16.04
C ARG A 194 0.63 -23.00 -16.46
N SER A 195 1.10 -22.89 -17.70
CA SER A 195 2.19 -23.72 -18.24
C SER A 195 3.52 -23.56 -17.49
N GLN A 196 3.72 -22.42 -16.81
CA GLN A 196 4.88 -22.13 -15.96
C GLN A 196 4.64 -22.54 -14.49
N LEU A 197 3.40 -22.45 -14.00
CA LEU A 197 2.99 -22.79 -12.63
C LEU A 197 2.73 -24.30 -12.43
N GLU A 198 2.43 -25.05 -13.49
CA GLU A 198 2.32 -26.51 -13.47
C GLU A 198 3.69 -27.22 -13.31
N LEU A 199 4.81 -26.48 -13.31
CA LEU A 199 6.09 -26.96 -12.82
C LEU A 199 6.10 -26.98 -11.28
N VAL A 200 5.41 -27.95 -10.69
CA VAL A 200 5.72 -28.38 -9.33
C VAL A 200 7.10 -29.04 -9.38
N ALA A 201 8.14 -28.24 -9.24
CA ALA A 201 9.49 -28.75 -9.04
C ALA A 201 9.61 -29.23 -7.59
N CYS A 202 9.60 -30.56 -7.39
CA CYS A 202 10.12 -31.13 -6.15
C CYS A 202 11.63 -30.92 -6.16
N VAL A 203 12.13 -30.03 -5.30
CA VAL A 203 13.56 -29.73 -5.18
C VAL A 203 14.05 -30.23 -3.83
N ASP A 204 15.03 -31.11 -3.87
CA ASP A 204 15.83 -31.44 -2.69
C ASP A 204 17.04 -30.49 -2.60
N HIS A 205 17.46 -30.14 -1.39
CA HIS A 205 18.59 -29.23 -1.15
C HIS A 205 19.61 -29.84 -0.19
N ILE A 206 20.89 -29.68 -0.52
CA ILE A 206 22.00 -29.95 0.40
C ILE A 206 22.50 -28.60 0.90
N VAL A 207 22.49 -28.41 2.22
CA VAL A 207 23.05 -27.22 2.87
C VAL A 207 24.27 -27.65 3.68
N GLN A 208 25.41 -27.02 3.41
CA GLN A 208 26.61 -27.20 4.21
C GLN A 208 26.86 -25.94 5.05
N VAL A 209 26.83 -26.11 6.36
CA VAL A 209 26.98 -25.01 7.30
C VAL A 209 28.47 -24.76 7.55
N ALA A 210 28.90 -23.51 7.33
CA ALA A 210 30.22 -23.03 7.73
C ALA A 210 30.10 -22.19 8.99
N GLY A 211 31.05 -22.33 9.91
CA GLY A 211 31.08 -21.53 11.14
C GLY A 211 30.05 -21.95 12.20
N ALA A 212 29.86 -21.08 13.18
CA ALA A 212 28.90 -21.24 14.27
C ALA A 212 27.50 -20.72 13.89
N ALA A 213 26.49 -21.13 14.67
CA ALA A 213 25.09 -20.79 14.43
C ALA A 213 24.77 -19.29 14.57
N ASP A 214 25.69 -18.48 15.08
CA ASP A 214 25.61 -17.02 15.17
C ASP A 214 26.11 -16.30 13.91
N GLY A 215 26.45 -17.05 12.86
CA GLY A 215 26.92 -16.50 11.58
C GLY A 215 28.41 -16.14 11.56
N THR A 216 29.17 -16.51 12.60
CA THR A 216 30.63 -16.31 12.64
C THR A 216 31.38 -17.55 12.13
N GLY A 217 32.33 -17.36 11.22
CA GLY A 217 33.17 -18.45 10.68
C GLY A 217 34.54 -17.94 10.24
N THR A 218 35.55 -18.82 10.27
CA THR A 218 36.87 -18.50 9.72
C THR A 218 36.92 -18.75 8.22
N ASP A 219 37.86 -18.10 7.53
CA ASP A 219 38.08 -18.31 6.09
C ASP A 219 38.33 -19.80 5.77
N GLU A 220 39.06 -20.53 6.62
CA GLU A 220 39.24 -21.98 6.44
C GLU A 220 37.92 -22.76 6.56
N GLN A 221 37.01 -22.36 7.45
CA GLN A 221 35.72 -23.02 7.62
C GLN A 221 34.80 -22.78 6.41
N TYR A 222 34.81 -21.58 5.84
CA TYR A 222 34.10 -21.28 4.59
C TYR A 222 34.73 -22.03 3.41
N ALA A 223 36.06 -22.09 3.32
CA ALA A 223 36.76 -22.83 2.27
C ALA A 223 36.45 -24.34 2.32
N GLN A 224 36.40 -24.94 3.52
CA GLN A 224 36.01 -26.34 3.70
C GLN A 224 34.54 -26.60 3.33
N ALA A 225 33.62 -25.73 3.76
CA ALA A 225 32.21 -25.88 3.41
C ALA A 225 31.99 -25.75 1.90
N ARG A 226 32.71 -24.84 1.23
CA ARG A 226 32.67 -24.72 -0.23
C ARG A 226 33.18 -25.96 -0.93
N ALA A 227 34.34 -26.49 -0.51
CA ALA A 227 34.89 -27.72 -1.06
C ALA A 227 33.93 -28.92 -0.90
N GLY A 228 33.21 -28.99 0.23
CA GLY A 228 32.20 -30.02 0.45
C GLY A 228 30.98 -29.89 -0.47
N ILE A 229 30.49 -28.66 -0.73
CA ILE A 229 29.40 -28.42 -1.69
C ILE A 229 29.84 -28.79 -3.11
N ASP A 230 31.06 -28.41 -3.50
CA ASP A 230 31.60 -28.73 -4.84
C ASP A 230 31.78 -30.25 -5.02
N ALA A 231 32.17 -30.97 -3.95
CA ALA A 231 32.25 -32.42 -3.95
C ALA A 231 30.87 -33.08 -4.04
N ALA A 232 29.87 -32.60 -3.30
CA ALA A 232 28.49 -33.08 -3.40
C ALA A 232 27.92 -32.86 -4.80
N ALA A 233 28.12 -31.67 -5.38
CA ALA A 233 27.71 -31.37 -6.75
C ALA A 233 28.37 -32.31 -7.77
N SER A 234 29.65 -32.62 -7.59
CA SER A 234 30.38 -33.54 -8.47
C SER A 234 29.84 -34.98 -8.40
N ARG A 235 29.48 -35.46 -7.20
CA ARG A 235 28.86 -36.77 -7.00
C ARG A 235 27.48 -36.86 -7.67
N LEU A 236 26.64 -35.84 -7.47
CA LEU A 236 25.31 -35.77 -8.09
C LEU A 236 25.40 -35.70 -9.62
N ALA A 237 26.36 -34.94 -10.16
CA ALA A 237 26.61 -34.88 -11.60
C ALA A 237 27.09 -36.23 -12.17
N ALA A 238 27.75 -37.06 -11.35
CA ALA A 238 28.13 -38.42 -11.71
C ALA A 238 26.96 -39.44 -11.60
N GLY A 239 25.77 -39.00 -11.19
CA GLY A 239 24.56 -39.82 -11.09
C GLY A 239 24.37 -40.53 -9.75
N GLU A 240 25.07 -40.10 -8.69
CA GLU A 240 24.80 -40.58 -7.34
C GLU A 240 23.49 -40.00 -6.78
N ASP A 241 22.89 -40.70 -5.81
CA ASP A 241 21.65 -40.28 -5.14
C ASP A 241 21.85 -39.00 -4.29
N PHE A 242 20.76 -38.26 -4.07
CA PHE A 242 20.74 -36.99 -3.33
C PHE A 242 20.97 -37.15 -1.81
N GLY A 243 20.83 -38.38 -1.29
CA GLY A 243 21.09 -38.75 0.10
C GLY A 243 21.77 -40.12 0.23
#